data_AF-A0A255HFP0-F1
#
_entry.id   AF-A0A255HFP0-F1
#
_cell.length_a   1.000
_cell.length_b   1.000
_cell.length_c   1.000
_cell.angle_alpha   90.00
_cell.angle_beta   90.00
_cell.angle_gamma   90.00
#
_symmetry.space_group_name_H-M   'P 1'
#
loop_
_entity.id
_entity.type
_entity.pdbx_description
1 polymer ?
#
loop_
_entity_poly.entity_id
_entity_poly.type
_entity_poly.pdbx_seq_one_letter_code
_entity_poly.pdbx_strand_id
1 'polypeptide(L)'
;MDNAAAPLQPLAPALPPYQGIRLEDVRLVRTADEAKSAMAALLAADAIGFDTESKPTFVKGESSTGPHLIQLATDDTAYLFQVGSKPTPALAELKAILEASSPLKVGFGLSDDVKRLRNKLGIAPAGVLDLSVALRGGQRNDLGAKTAVAKFFGLHLQKSKKISTTNWASVRLSDKQILYAADDAQVALRVYRRWIATGGKVAPQPRDVIAPIPGTSHLIGTVATDENSIC
;
A
#
# COMPACT_ATOMS: atom_id res chain seq x y z
N MET A 1 -26.00 -48.37 -26.33
CA MET A 1 -26.04 -47.48 -25.14
C MET A 1 -25.39 -46.18 -25.58
N ASP A 2 -26.22 -45.28 -26.09
CA ASP A 2 -25.76 -43.98 -26.61
C ASP A 2 -25.39 -43.10 -25.42
N ASN A 3 -24.09 -42.81 -25.28
CA ASN A 3 -23.60 -41.86 -24.30
C ASN A 3 -23.74 -40.46 -24.90
N ALA A 4 -24.89 -39.83 -24.68
CA ALA A 4 -25.13 -38.46 -25.08
C ALA A 4 -24.17 -37.54 -24.31
N ALA A 5 -23.23 -36.93 -25.02
CA ALA A 5 -22.35 -35.91 -24.47
C ALA A 5 -23.19 -34.76 -23.91
N ALA A 6 -22.97 -34.43 -22.64
CA ALA A 6 -23.58 -33.26 -22.02
C ALA A 6 -23.27 -32.00 -22.85
N PRO A 7 -24.24 -31.10 -23.07
CA PRO A 7 -24.01 -29.89 -23.85
C PRO A 7 -22.91 -29.05 -23.21
N LEU A 8 -21.88 -28.73 -24.00
CA LEU A 8 -20.83 -27.78 -23.63
C LEU A 8 -21.52 -26.46 -23.28
N GLN A 9 -21.53 -26.13 -21.98
CA GLN A 9 -21.97 -24.81 -21.54
C GLN A 9 -21.09 -23.76 -22.23
N PRO A 10 -21.67 -22.68 -22.80
CA PRO A 10 -20.87 -21.61 -23.38
C PRO A 10 -19.92 -21.05 -22.33
N LEU A 11 -18.62 -21.10 -22.60
CA LEU A 11 -17.62 -20.50 -21.73
C LEU A 11 -17.94 -19.00 -21.67
N ALA A 12 -18.23 -18.47 -20.48
CA ALA A 12 -18.43 -17.03 -20.31
C ALA A 12 -17.25 -16.27 -20.92
N PRO A 13 -17.48 -15.15 -21.63
CA PRO A 13 -16.39 -14.40 -22.24
C PRO A 13 -15.38 -13.99 -21.17
N ALA A 14 -14.10 -14.27 -21.42
CA ALA A 14 -13.04 -13.94 -20.50
C ALA A 14 -13.01 -12.42 -20.26
N LEU A 15 -12.93 -12.01 -18.99
CA LEU A 15 -12.83 -10.58 -18.64
C LEU A 15 -11.58 -9.98 -19.29
N PRO A 16 -11.65 -8.72 -19.79
CA PRO A 16 -10.47 -8.05 -20.33
C PRO A 16 -9.39 -7.86 -19.26
N PRO A 17 -8.10 -7.83 -19.65
CA PRO A 17 -7.00 -7.76 -18.69
C PRO A 17 -6.97 -6.40 -17.97
N TYR A 18 -6.63 -6.43 -16.68
CA TYR A 18 -6.26 -5.23 -15.93
C TYR A 18 -4.89 -4.72 -16.41
N GLN A 19 -4.81 -3.44 -16.80
CA GLN A 19 -3.60 -2.89 -17.45
C GLN A 19 -2.45 -2.54 -16.48
N GLY A 20 -2.69 -2.49 -15.17
CA GLY A 20 -1.64 -2.18 -14.19
C GLY A 20 -1.13 -0.74 -14.22
N ILE A 21 -0.20 -0.45 -13.32
CA ILE A 21 0.61 0.76 -13.29
C ILE A 21 1.71 0.68 -14.35
N ARG A 22 2.13 1.83 -14.88
CA ARG A 22 3.22 1.89 -15.86
C ARG A 22 4.55 2.03 -15.14
N LEU A 23 5.62 1.54 -15.75
CA LEU A 23 6.95 1.56 -15.13
C LEU A 23 7.44 3.00 -14.85
N GLU A 24 7.09 3.95 -15.70
CA GLU A 24 7.42 5.37 -15.53
C GLU A 24 6.74 6.04 -14.33
N ASP A 25 5.69 5.42 -13.80
CA ASP A 25 4.93 5.84 -12.62
C ASP A 25 5.41 5.13 -11.35
N VAL A 26 6.51 4.37 -11.43
CA VAL A 26 7.14 3.69 -10.29
C VAL A 26 8.44 4.38 -9.89
N ARG A 27 8.67 4.50 -8.58
CA ARG A 27 9.86 5.09 -7.99
C ARG A 27 10.54 4.07 -7.07
N LEU A 28 11.75 3.65 -7.44
CA LEU A 28 12.63 2.91 -6.54
C LEU A 28 13.31 3.91 -5.61
N VAL A 29 13.01 3.85 -4.31
CA VAL A 29 13.60 4.77 -3.34
C VAL A 29 14.98 4.28 -2.94
N ARG A 30 16.02 5.01 -3.33
CA ARG A 30 17.43 4.64 -3.17
C ARG A 30 18.22 5.65 -2.34
N THR A 31 17.80 6.91 -2.31
CA THR A 31 18.47 7.98 -1.59
C THR A 31 17.60 8.56 -0.47
N ALA A 32 18.22 9.29 0.46
CA ALA A 32 17.50 9.97 1.54
C ALA A 32 16.55 11.05 1.00
N ASP A 33 16.93 11.77 -0.05
CA ASP A 33 16.07 12.82 -0.62
C ASP A 33 14.87 12.25 -1.38
N GLU A 34 15.06 11.12 -2.07
CA GLU A 34 13.95 10.35 -2.63
C GLU A 34 13.01 9.84 -1.52
N ALA A 35 13.56 9.38 -0.39
CA ALA A 35 12.76 8.91 0.74
C ALA A 35 11.93 10.05 1.36
N LYS A 36 12.52 11.23 1.57
CA LYS A 36 11.81 12.43 2.05
C LYS A 36 10.72 12.88 1.08
N SER A 37 11.02 12.86 -0.22
CA SER A 37 10.06 13.25 -1.26
C SER A 37 8.89 12.26 -1.32
N ALA A 38 9.16 10.95 -1.24
CA ALA A 38 8.15 9.92 -1.16
C ALA A 38 7.29 10.07 0.10
N MET A 39 7.92 10.31 1.26
CA MET A 39 7.21 10.55 2.52
C MET A 39 6.27 11.74 2.43
N ALA A 40 6.71 12.88 1.90
CA ALA A 40 5.88 14.05 1.75
C ALA A 40 4.65 13.77 0.86
N ALA A 41 4.84 13.09 -0.28
CA ALA A 41 3.75 12.73 -1.17
C ALA A 41 2.76 11.74 -0.54
N LEU A 42 3.28 10.72 0.16
CA LEU A 42 2.45 9.69 0.80
C LEU A 42 1.67 10.25 1.99
N LEU A 43 2.28 11.09 2.82
CA LEU A 43 1.62 11.71 3.98
C LEU A 43 0.57 12.77 3.60
N ALA A 44 0.66 13.34 2.39
CA ALA A 44 -0.33 14.29 1.88
C ALA A 44 -1.63 13.61 1.39
N ALA A 45 -1.61 12.30 1.14
CA ALA A 45 -2.79 11.56 0.73
C ALA A 45 -3.73 11.29 1.93
N ASP A 46 -4.99 11.01 1.65
CA ASP A 46 -5.97 10.52 2.63
C ASP A 46 -5.88 8.99 2.83
N ALA A 47 -5.51 8.27 1.77
CA ALA A 47 -5.26 6.84 1.78
C ALA A 47 -4.12 6.49 0.82
N ILE A 48 -3.36 5.45 1.15
CA ILE A 48 -2.28 4.90 0.36
C ILE A 48 -2.42 3.38 0.25
N GLY A 49 -2.03 2.83 -0.90
CA GLY A 49 -1.86 1.39 -1.08
C GLY A 49 -0.64 0.89 -0.29
N PHE A 50 -0.72 -0.33 0.24
CA PHE A 50 0.34 -0.93 1.05
C PHE A 50 0.41 -2.44 0.81
N ASP A 51 1.62 -2.94 0.60
CA ASP A 51 1.96 -4.37 0.59
C ASP A 51 3.40 -4.58 1.06
N THR A 52 3.80 -5.84 1.31
CA THR A 52 5.22 -6.19 1.47
C THR A 52 5.60 -7.45 0.70
N GLU A 53 6.88 -7.54 0.31
CA GLU A 53 7.44 -8.75 -0.30
C GLU A 53 8.66 -9.28 0.45
N SER A 54 8.78 -10.60 0.47
CA SER A 54 9.87 -11.31 1.14
C SER A 54 10.40 -12.44 0.28
N LYS A 55 11.73 -12.66 0.31
CA LYS A 55 12.29 -13.86 -0.31
C LYS A 55 11.65 -15.13 0.31
N PRO A 56 11.40 -16.17 -0.49
CA PRO A 56 10.87 -17.43 0.01
C PRO A 56 11.85 -18.11 0.99
N THR A 57 11.31 -18.84 1.96
CA THR A 57 12.06 -19.81 2.77
C THR A 57 11.81 -21.20 2.22
N PHE A 58 12.87 -21.94 1.92
CA PHE A 58 12.76 -23.29 1.33
C PHE A 58 13.00 -24.39 2.37
N VAL A 59 13.51 -24.05 3.54
CA VAL A 59 13.77 -24.99 4.64
C VAL A 59 12.61 -24.95 5.64
N LYS A 60 12.03 -26.12 5.92
CA LYS A 60 10.96 -26.28 6.91
C LYS A 60 11.47 -25.88 8.29
N GLY A 61 10.85 -24.87 8.90
CA GLY A 61 11.25 -24.32 10.20
C GLY A 61 12.11 -23.05 10.11
N GLU A 62 12.58 -22.67 8.91
CA GLU A 62 13.28 -21.41 8.71
C GLU A 62 12.30 -20.23 8.80
N SER A 63 12.60 -19.28 9.68
CA SER A 63 11.84 -18.04 9.79
C SER A 63 12.23 -17.06 8.67
N SER A 64 11.24 -16.51 7.98
CA SER A 64 11.49 -15.47 6.97
C SER A 64 12.18 -14.24 7.59
N THR A 65 13.22 -13.76 6.93
CA THR A 65 14.03 -12.60 7.35
C THR A 65 13.48 -11.26 6.87
N GLY A 66 12.35 -11.26 6.15
CA GLY A 66 11.79 -10.03 5.55
C GLY A 66 11.10 -9.09 6.56
N PRO A 67 10.40 -8.05 6.07
CA PRO A 67 10.18 -7.78 4.64
C PRO A 67 11.48 -7.33 3.98
N HIS A 68 11.64 -7.66 2.70
CA HIS A 68 12.79 -7.22 1.90
C HIS A 68 12.41 -6.08 0.95
N LEU A 69 11.11 -5.91 0.71
CA LEU A 69 10.54 -4.81 -0.05
C LEU A 69 9.26 -4.37 0.64
N ILE A 70 9.10 -3.06 0.81
CA ILE A 70 7.83 -2.44 1.24
C ILE A 70 7.33 -1.63 0.05
N GLN A 71 6.06 -1.83 -0.32
CA GLN A 71 5.43 -1.11 -1.43
C GLN A 71 4.37 -0.17 -0.89
N LEU A 72 4.43 1.09 -1.32
CA LEU A 72 3.43 2.10 -0.99
C LEU A 72 2.97 2.78 -2.27
N ALA A 73 1.69 3.06 -2.40
CA ALA A 73 1.15 3.68 -3.60
C ALA A 73 0.18 4.81 -3.29
N THR A 74 0.31 5.90 -4.04
CA THR A 74 -0.75 6.90 -4.23
C THR A 74 -1.61 6.48 -5.43
N ASP A 75 -2.60 7.30 -5.80
CA ASP A 75 -3.42 7.02 -6.98
C ASP A 75 -2.58 6.93 -8.27
N ASP A 76 -1.54 7.77 -8.39
CA ASP A 76 -0.75 7.93 -9.62
C ASP A 76 0.69 7.42 -9.53
N THR A 77 1.25 7.19 -8.34
CA THR A 77 2.66 6.81 -8.20
C THR A 77 2.84 5.70 -7.16
N ALA A 78 3.64 4.70 -7.49
CA ALA A 78 4.09 3.66 -6.57
C ALA A 78 5.55 3.86 -6.16
N TYR A 79 5.83 3.64 -4.88
CA TYR A 79 7.13 3.78 -4.24
C TYR A 79 7.55 2.43 -3.68
N LEU A 80 8.73 1.95 -4.08
CA LEU A 80 9.28 0.68 -3.60
C LEU A 80 10.51 0.94 -2.75
N PHE A 81 10.46 0.50 -1.51
CA PHE A 81 11.52 0.65 -0.52
C PHE A 81 12.18 -0.71 -0.28
N GLN A 82 13.40 -0.89 -0.77
CA GLN A 82 14.18 -2.10 -0.49
C GLN A 82 14.73 -2.04 0.95
N VAL A 83 14.37 -3.02 1.75
CA VAL A 83 14.72 -3.11 3.17
C VAL A 83 15.88 -4.10 3.35
N GLY A 84 16.91 -3.71 4.10
CA GLY A 84 18.07 -4.56 4.40
C GLY A 84 19.27 -4.36 3.48
N SER A 85 19.15 -3.55 2.42
CA SER A 85 20.30 -3.01 1.68
C SER A 85 20.93 -1.91 2.53
N LYS A 86 22.16 -2.06 3.01
CA LYS A 86 22.82 -1.04 3.85
C LYS A 86 23.59 -0.01 3.00
N PRO A 87 23.56 1.29 3.39
CA PRO A 87 22.61 1.88 4.33
C PRO A 87 21.19 1.87 3.73
N THR A 88 20.16 1.66 4.56
CA THR A 88 18.75 1.81 4.14
C THR A 88 18.33 3.24 4.49
N PRO A 89 18.51 4.23 3.60
CA PRO A 89 18.35 5.65 3.93
C PRO A 89 16.91 6.07 4.24
N ALA A 90 15.96 5.13 4.25
CA ALA A 90 14.53 5.40 4.29
C ALA A 90 13.81 4.85 5.53
N LEU A 91 14.52 4.27 6.51
CA LEU A 91 13.85 3.62 7.67
C LEU A 91 13.07 4.63 8.53
N ALA A 92 13.61 5.83 8.73
CA ALA A 92 12.95 6.88 9.50
C ALA A 92 11.67 7.35 8.80
N GLU A 93 11.73 7.55 7.48
CA GLU A 93 10.62 7.95 6.62
C GLU A 93 9.54 6.86 6.57
N LEU A 94 9.93 5.60 6.39
CA LEU A 94 9.00 4.46 6.45
C LEU A 94 8.28 4.38 7.79
N LYS A 95 8.99 4.59 8.90
CA LYS A 95 8.39 4.62 10.23
C LYS A 95 7.39 5.77 10.35
N ALA A 96 7.75 6.97 9.92
CA ALA A 96 6.86 8.13 9.93
C ALA A 96 5.57 7.88 9.11
N ILE A 97 5.67 7.30 7.91
CA ILE A 97 4.51 7.03 7.06
C ILE A 97 3.61 5.93 7.66
N LEU A 98 4.22 4.81 8.08
CA LEU A 98 3.47 3.63 8.49
C LEU A 98 2.85 3.78 9.89
N GLU A 99 3.51 4.49 10.80
CA GLU A 99 3.01 4.71 12.18
C GLU A 99 2.03 5.87 12.30
N ALA A 100 1.93 6.76 11.31
CA ALA A 100 0.90 7.80 11.31
C ALA A 100 -0.50 7.18 11.20
N SER A 101 -1.50 7.70 11.91
CA SER A 101 -2.90 7.27 11.78
C SER A 101 -3.54 7.65 10.43
N SER A 102 -3.01 8.70 9.79
CA SER A 102 -3.38 9.19 8.46
C SER A 102 -2.10 9.39 7.63
N PRO A 103 -2.04 8.95 6.36
CA PRO A 103 -3.10 8.31 5.55
C PRO A 103 -3.51 6.92 6.05
N LEU A 104 -4.67 6.45 5.59
CA LEU A 104 -5.05 5.05 5.72
C LEU A 104 -4.14 4.15 4.85
N LYS A 105 -3.53 3.11 5.42
CA LYS A 105 -2.77 2.10 4.67
C LYS A 105 -3.70 0.97 4.28
N VAL A 106 -3.92 0.81 2.99
CA VAL A 106 -4.90 -0.11 2.42
C VAL A 106 -4.17 -1.24 1.68
N GLY A 107 -4.51 -2.48 1.99
CA GLY A 107 -3.90 -3.65 1.34
C GLY A 107 -4.78 -4.89 1.41
N PHE A 108 -4.26 -6.03 0.96
CA PHE A 108 -4.93 -7.33 1.04
C PHE A 108 -4.10 -8.31 1.86
N GLY A 109 -4.67 -8.87 2.93
CA GLY A 109 -4.02 -9.92 3.71
C GLY A 109 -2.89 -9.40 4.61
N LEU A 110 -3.02 -8.17 5.12
CA LEU A 110 -1.97 -7.42 5.81
C LEU A 110 -1.61 -7.92 7.21
N SER A 111 -2.32 -8.93 7.72
CA SER A 111 -2.13 -9.42 9.09
C SER A 111 -0.71 -9.89 9.37
N ASP A 112 -0.06 -10.56 8.40
CA ASP A 112 1.31 -11.04 8.57
C ASP A 112 2.35 -9.96 8.26
N ASP A 113 2.06 -9.05 7.32
CA ASP A 113 2.87 -7.86 7.03
C ASP A 113 3.05 -6.99 8.26
N VAL A 114 1.95 -6.67 8.95
CA VAL A 114 1.96 -5.85 10.17
C VAL A 114 2.78 -6.52 11.28
N LYS A 115 2.62 -7.84 11.50
CA LYS A 115 3.43 -8.58 12.48
C LYS A 115 4.92 -8.54 12.11
N ARG A 116 5.23 -8.69 10.82
CA ARG A 116 6.60 -8.70 10.32
C ARG A 116 7.28 -7.35 10.50
N LEU A 117 6.60 -6.26 10.16
CA LEU A 117 7.09 -4.89 10.37
C LEU A 117 7.42 -4.62 11.84
N ARG A 118 6.53 -5.02 12.76
CA ARG A 118 6.76 -4.87 14.21
C ARG A 118 7.97 -5.66 14.67
N ASN A 119 8.02 -6.94 14.34
CA ASN A 119 9.02 -7.86 14.87
C ASN A 119 10.42 -7.67 14.26
N LYS A 120 10.51 -7.14 13.04
CA LYS A 120 11.77 -7.07 12.28
C LYS A 120 12.31 -5.66 12.11
N LEU A 121 11.44 -4.66 12.02
CA LEU A 121 11.82 -3.27 11.80
C LEU A 121 11.46 -2.33 12.96
N GLY A 122 10.75 -2.82 13.98
CA GLY A 122 10.30 -1.96 15.09
C GLY A 122 9.31 -0.87 14.62
N ILE A 123 8.62 -1.12 13.51
CA ILE A 123 7.57 -0.25 12.97
C ILE A 123 6.24 -0.80 13.45
N ALA A 124 5.40 0.03 14.07
CA ALA A 124 4.06 -0.32 14.51
C ALA A 124 3.01 0.37 13.62
N PRO A 125 2.59 -0.25 12.50
CA PRO A 125 1.62 0.38 11.62
C PRO A 125 0.34 0.78 12.34
N ALA A 126 -0.11 2.02 12.09
CA ALA A 126 -1.39 2.56 12.52
C ALA A 126 -2.29 2.80 11.30
N GLY A 127 -3.60 3.02 11.46
CA GLY A 127 -4.49 3.33 10.34
C GLY A 127 -4.42 2.30 9.20
N VAL A 128 -4.46 1.00 9.50
CA VAL A 128 -4.38 -0.08 8.51
C VAL A 128 -5.78 -0.61 8.20
N LEU A 129 -6.11 -0.73 6.91
CA LEU A 129 -7.33 -1.34 6.40
C LEU A 129 -6.97 -2.55 5.54
N ASP A 130 -7.32 -3.74 6.03
CA ASP A 130 -7.24 -4.98 5.26
C ASP A 130 -8.52 -5.19 4.46
N LEU A 131 -8.45 -5.00 3.15
CA LEU A 131 -9.57 -5.18 2.23
C LEU A 131 -10.05 -6.62 2.16
N SER A 132 -9.19 -7.60 2.43
CA SER A 132 -9.58 -9.01 2.41
C SER A 132 -10.66 -9.30 3.45
N VAL A 133 -10.57 -8.64 4.61
CA VAL A 133 -11.53 -8.68 5.70
C VAL A 133 -12.69 -7.72 5.44
N ALA A 134 -12.42 -6.47 5.08
CA ALA A 134 -13.44 -5.44 4.94
C ALA A 134 -14.47 -5.76 3.84
N LEU A 135 -14.03 -6.36 2.73
CA LEU A 135 -14.88 -6.71 1.60
C LEU A 135 -15.58 -8.06 1.74
N ARG A 136 -15.25 -8.83 2.79
CA ARG A 136 -15.79 -10.17 3.04
C ARG A 136 -17.31 -10.14 3.22
N GLY A 137 -17.86 -9.09 3.83
CA GLY A 137 -19.32 -8.87 3.91
C GLY A 137 -20.13 -10.06 4.45
N GLY A 138 -19.58 -10.82 5.39
CA GLY A 138 -20.21 -12.02 5.97
C GLY A 138 -19.97 -13.34 5.23
N GLN A 139 -19.23 -13.33 4.12
CA GLN A 139 -18.80 -14.55 3.42
C GLN A 139 -17.74 -15.32 4.22
N ARG A 140 -17.66 -16.64 4.03
CA ARG A 140 -16.76 -17.49 4.83
C ARG A 140 -15.27 -17.29 4.48
N ASN A 141 -14.97 -16.87 3.25
CA ASN A 141 -13.60 -16.73 2.75
C ASN A 141 -13.23 -15.27 2.50
N ASP A 142 -11.97 -14.92 2.77
CA ASP A 142 -11.41 -13.62 2.43
C ASP A 142 -11.48 -13.34 0.93
N LEU A 143 -11.70 -12.06 0.60
CA LEU A 143 -11.68 -11.60 -0.79
C LEU A 143 -10.25 -11.22 -1.19
N GLY A 144 -9.66 -11.96 -2.11
CA GLY A 144 -8.35 -11.60 -2.69
C GLY A 144 -8.45 -10.50 -3.75
N ALA A 145 -7.32 -9.84 -4.02
CA ALA A 145 -7.21 -8.77 -5.01
C ALA A 145 -7.78 -9.13 -6.39
N LYS A 146 -7.54 -10.37 -6.87
CA LYS A 146 -8.08 -10.83 -8.17
C LYS A 146 -9.60 -10.80 -8.22
N THR A 147 -10.25 -11.32 -7.17
CA THR A 147 -11.70 -11.35 -7.07
C THR A 147 -12.27 -9.96 -6.89
N ALA A 148 -11.59 -9.10 -6.12
CA ALA A 148 -11.98 -7.71 -5.96
C ALA A 148 -11.90 -6.93 -7.29
N VAL A 149 -10.84 -7.10 -8.07
CA VAL A 149 -10.70 -6.44 -9.38
C VAL A 149 -11.78 -6.88 -10.35
N ALA A 150 -12.06 -8.19 -10.41
CA ALA A 150 -13.15 -8.72 -11.23
C ALA A 150 -14.51 -8.13 -10.80
N LYS A 151 -14.77 -8.07 -9.49
CA LYS A 151 -16.03 -7.54 -8.94
C LYS A 151 -16.22 -6.04 -9.20
N PHE A 152 -15.19 -5.22 -8.97
CA PHE A 152 -15.33 -3.77 -8.96
C PHE A 152 -15.05 -3.09 -10.31
N PHE A 153 -14.28 -3.76 -11.17
CA PHE A 153 -13.89 -3.21 -12.48
C PHE A 153 -14.30 -4.09 -13.66
N GLY A 154 -14.73 -5.34 -13.43
CA GLY A 154 -15.01 -6.27 -14.53
C GLY A 154 -13.74 -6.66 -15.30
N LEU A 155 -12.58 -6.64 -14.64
CA LEU A 155 -11.27 -6.89 -15.25
C LEU A 155 -10.62 -8.14 -14.65
N HIS A 156 -9.74 -8.78 -15.41
CA HIS A 156 -8.93 -9.90 -14.93
C HIS A 156 -7.54 -9.42 -14.48
N LEU A 157 -7.27 -9.50 -13.17
CA LEU A 157 -5.94 -9.24 -12.60
C LEU A 157 -5.06 -10.50 -12.68
N GLN A 158 -4.02 -10.45 -13.50
CA GLN A 158 -3.04 -11.53 -13.59
C GLN A 158 -1.91 -11.33 -12.58
N LYS A 159 -1.84 -12.18 -11.55
CA LYS A 159 -0.68 -12.25 -10.64
C LYS A 159 0.19 -13.47 -10.98
N SER A 160 1.46 -13.23 -11.26
CA SER A 160 2.43 -14.29 -11.57
C SER A 160 2.97 -14.92 -10.28
N LYS A 161 2.58 -16.17 -10.01
CA LYS A 161 3.11 -16.95 -8.87
C LYS A 161 4.63 -17.10 -8.94
N LYS A 162 5.20 -17.13 -10.15
CA LYS A 162 6.65 -17.19 -10.34
C LYS A 162 7.34 -15.92 -9.84
N ILE A 163 6.73 -14.75 -10.03
CA ILE A 163 7.31 -13.47 -9.58
C ILE A 163 7.18 -13.31 -8.05
N SER A 164 6.02 -13.66 -7.48
CA SER A 164 5.78 -13.56 -6.04
C SER A 164 6.74 -14.41 -5.20
N THR A 165 7.30 -15.49 -5.78
CA THR A 165 8.28 -16.35 -5.11
C THR A 165 9.73 -16.08 -5.55
N THR A 166 10.03 -14.89 -6.10
CA THR A 166 11.41 -14.53 -6.44
C THR A 166 12.21 -14.06 -5.23
N ASN A 167 13.52 -13.92 -5.40
CA ASN A 167 14.37 -13.34 -4.38
C ASN A 167 14.19 -11.81 -4.31
N TRP A 168 13.27 -11.36 -3.46
CA TRP A 168 13.02 -9.95 -3.18
C TRP A 168 14.13 -9.25 -2.39
N ALA A 169 15.11 -9.99 -1.89
CA ALA A 169 16.32 -9.43 -1.27
C ALA A 169 17.41 -9.06 -2.29
N SER A 170 17.16 -9.28 -3.59
CA SER A 170 18.12 -8.91 -4.64
C SER A 170 18.39 -7.41 -4.63
N VAL A 171 19.65 -7.02 -4.76
CA VAL A 171 20.07 -5.61 -4.86
C VAL A 171 19.42 -4.93 -6.08
N ARG A 172 19.33 -5.65 -7.20
CA ARG A 172 18.67 -5.17 -8.42
C ARG A 172 17.40 -5.97 -8.67
N LEU A 173 16.27 -5.28 -8.73
CA LEU A 173 14.99 -5.84 -9.16
C LEU A 173 14.86 -5.69 -10.68
N SER A 174 14.27 -6.69 -11.33
CA SER A 174 13.89 -6.60 -12.75
C SER A 174 12.62 -5.78 -12.92
N ASP A 175 12.40 -5.21 -14.12
CA ASP A 175 11.17 -4.44 -14.43
C ASP A 175 9.89 -5.23 -14.14
N LYS A 176 9.91 -6.55 -14.37
CA LYS A 176 8.78 -7.43 -14.04
C LYS A 176 8.50 -7.50 -12.54
N GLN A 177 9.54 -7.53 -11.71
CA GLN A 177 9.39 -7.49 -10.24
C GLN A 177 8.92 -6.10 -9.78
N ILE A 178 9.47 -5.04 -10.37
CA ILE A 178 9.10 -3.66 -10.07
C ILE A 178 7.61 -3.42 -10.35
N LEU A 179 7.15 -3.76 -11.56
CA LEU A 179 5.75 -3.63 -11.94
C LEU A 179 4.83 -4.48 -11.07
N TYR A 180 5.18 -5.74 -10.84
CA TYR A 180 4.40 -6.64 -9.99
C TYR A 180 4.21 -6.05 -8.58
N ALA A 181 5.31 -5.60 -7.96
CA ALA A 181 5.28 -5.08 -6.60
C ALA A 181 4.52 -3.74 -6.52
N ALA A 182 4.71 -2.87 -7.50
CA ALA A 182 4.00 -1.61 -7.60
C ALA A 182 2.47 -1.81 -7.78
N ASP A 183 2.09 -2.75 -8.64
CA ASP A 183 0.70 -3.10 -8.90
C ASP A 183 0.00 -3.63 -7.64
N ASP A 184 0.69 -4.43 -6.82
CA ASP A 184 0.09 -5.03 -5.64
C ASP A 184 -0.34 -3.99 -4.60
N ALA A 185 0.44 -2.92 -4.41
CA ALA A 185 0.03 -1.79 -3.58
C ALA A 185 -1.04 -0.92 -4.28
N GLN A 186 -0.84 -0.55 -5.55
CA GLN A 186 -1.75 0.38 -6.24
C GLN A 186 -3.15 -0.23 -6.43
N VAL A 187 -3.25 -1.52 -6.76
CA VAL A 187 -4.53 -2.18 -6.99
C VAL A 187 -5.39 -2.21 -5.73
N ALA A 188 -4.76 -2.36 -4.55
CA ALA A 188 -5.46 -2.27 -3.27
C ALA A 188 -6.08 -0.88 -3.08
N LEU A 189 -5.31 0.19 -3.32
CA LEU A 189 -5.84 1.55 -3.24
C LEU A 189 -6.99 1.76 -4.23
N ARG A 190 -6.83 1.37 -5.50
CA ARG A 190 -7.88 1.53 -6.52
C ARG A 190 -9.16 0.80 -6.17
N VAL A 191 -9.07 -0.44 -5.69
CA VAL A 191 -10.23 -1.20 -5.19
C VAL A 191 -10.90 -0.44 -4.06
N TYR A 192 -10.12 0.05 -3.09
CA TYR A 192 -10.65 0.84 -1.98
C TYR A 192 -11.38 2.08 -2.46
N ARG A 193 -10.75 2.90 -3.32
CA ARG A 193 -11.39 4.08 -3.92
C ARG A 193 -12.72 3.73 -4.57
N ARG A 194 -12.75 2.67 -5.37
CA ARG A 194 -13.97 2.21 -6.06
C ARG A 194 -15.03 1.74 -5.08
N TRP A 195 -14.64 0.99 -4.06
CA TRP A 195 -15.54 0.52 -3.01
C TRP A 195 -16.21 1.68 -2.26
N ILE A 196 -15.43 2.67 -1.82
CA ILE A 196 -15.95 3.88 -1.14
C ILE A 196 -16.88 4.67 -2.07
N ALA A 197 -16.48 4.88 -3.33
CA ALA A 197 -17.32 5.57 -4.32
C ALA A 197 -18.67 4.87 -4.56
N THR A 198 -18.75 3.55 -4.34
CA THR A 198 -19.99 2.76 -4.43
C THR A 198 -20.76 2.64 -3.10
N GLY A 199 -20.42 3.46 -2.10
CA GLY A 199 -21.10 3.49 -0.80
C GLY A 199 -20.49 2.58 0.27
N GLY A 200 -19.29 2.04 0.04
CA GLY A 200 -18.50 1.37 1.05
C GLY A 200 -18.21 2.30 2.24
N LYS A 201 -18.17 1.73 3.45
CA LYS A 201 -17.92 2.49 4.68
C LYS A 201 -16.73 1.89 5.41
N VAL A 202 -15.83 2.75 5.86
CA VAL A 202 -14.76 2.40 6.80
C VAL A 202 -15.16 2.90 8.17
N ALA A 203 -14.93 2.08 9.20
CA ALA A 203 -15.09 2.55 10.57
C ALA A 203 -14.13 3.73 10.82
N PRO A 204 -14.56 4.77 11.56
CA PRO A 204 -13.68 5.88 11.89
C PRO A 204 -12.39 5.36 12.54
N GLN A 205 -11.24 5.74 12.00
CA GLN A 205 -9.95 5.48 12.63
C GLN A 205 -9.68 6.57 13.68
N PRO A 206 -9.07 6.25 14.83
CA PRO A 206 -8.58 7.27 15.75
C PRO A 206 -7.60 8.18 15.00
N ARG A 207 -7.88 9.48 14.91
CA ARG A 207 -6.92 10.45 14.38
C ARG A 207 -5.88 10.73 15.46
N ASP A 208 -4.61 10.76 15.08
CA ASP A 208 -3.58 11.34 15.92
C ASP A 208 -3.93 12.82 16.13
N VAL A 209 -3.99 13.25 17.39
CA VAL A 209 -3.91 14.67 17.72
C VAL A 209 -2.49 15.06 17.33
N ILE A 210 -2.33 15.72 16.18
CA ILE A 210 -1.02 16.20 15.72
C ILE A 210 -0.46 17.08 16.84
N ALA A 211 0.59 16.60 17.52
CA ALA A 211 1.33 17.45 18.44
C ALA A 211 1.95 18.60 17.64
N PRO A 212 1.86 19.86 18.11
CA PRO A 212 2.44 20.99 17.40
C PRO A 212 3.92 20.73 17.16
N ILE A 213 4.37 21.01 15.93
CA ILE A 213 5.77 20.90 15.53
C ILE A 213 6.59 21.78 16.50
N PRO A 214 7.55 21.24 17.27
CA PRO A 214 8.40 22.06 18.11
C PRO A 214 9.27 22.92 17.20
N GLY A 215 9.02 24.24 17.16
CA GLY A 215 9.86 25.20 16.45
C GLY A 215 9.15 26.28 15.63
N THR A 216 7.82 26.22 15.42
CA THR A 216 7.11 27.37 14.81
C THR A 216 6.81 28.42 15.88
N SER A 217 7.78 29.30 16.12
CA SER A 217 7.54 30.56 16.84
C SER A 217 6.68 31.44 15.94
N HIS A 218 5.36 31.44 16.16
CA HIS A 218 4.47 32.40 15.54
C HIS A 218 4.69 33.73 16.26
N LEU A 219 5.50 34.61 15.66
CA LEU A 219 5.54 36.02 16.05
C LEU A 219 4.17 36.62 15.72
N ILE A 220 3.30 36.65 16.72
CA ILE A 220 2.08 37.44 16.70
C ILE A 220 2.54 38.89 16.82
N GLY A 221 2.56 39.61 15.70
CA GLY A 221 2.80 41.05 15.69
C GLY A 221 1.70 41.74 16.46
N THR A 222 2.05 42.36 17.59
CA THR A 222 1.17 43.28 18.32
C THR A 222 0.82 44.45 17.40
N VAL A 223 -0.46 44.61 17.07
CA VAL A 223 -0.97 45.82 16.45
C VAL A 223 -0.93 46.91 17.51
N ALA A 224 -0.06 47.89 17.34
CA ALA A 224 -0.08 49.12 18.12
C ALA A 224 -1.35 49.89 17.73
N THR A 225 -2.22 50.13 18.71
CA THR A 225 -3.30 51.11 18.60
C THR A 225 -2.67 52.50 18.77
N ASP A 226 -2.60 53.26 17.68
CA ASP A 226 -2.36 54.71 17.75
C ASP A 226 -3.60 55.38 18.34
N GLU A 227 -3.57 55.67 19.63
CA GLU A 227 -4.31 56.79 20.18
C GLU A 227 -3.45 58.04 19.99
N ASN A 228 -3.81 58.88 19.02
CA ASN A 228 -3.41 60.28 19.06
C ASN A 228 -4.64 61.16 18.97
N SER A 229 -4.97 61.72 20.14
CA SER A 229 -5.87 62.83 20.33
C SER A 229 -5.21 64.11 19.81
N ILE A 230 -6.01 65.05 19.28
CA ILE A 230 -5.99 66.51 19.58
C ILE A 230 -6.53 67.33 18.38
N CYS A 231 -7.55 68.12 18.70
CA CYS A 231 -8.13 69.31 18.04
C CYS A 231 -8.93 69.15 16.75
#